data_AF-A0A355SI69-F1
#
_entry.id   AF-A0A355SI69-F1
#
_cell.length_a   1.000
_cell.length_b   1.000
_cell.length_c   1.000
_cell.angle_alpha   90.00
_cell.angle_beta   90.00
_cell.angle_gamma   90.00
#
_symmetry.space_group_name_H-M   'P 1'
#
loop_
_entity.id
_entity.type
_entity.pdbx_description
1 polymer ?
#
loop_
_entity_poly.entity_id
_entity_poly.type
_entity_poly.pdbx_seq_one_letter_code
_entity_poly.pdbx_strand_id
1 'polypeptide(L)'
;MALQMGGESPHFGMVLTEGSLEAYSIKRDLAKGSNDRGCFILHPSSMELEPGETKEINWMIFPHEGKDDFQKQLGNFCKYIKVEAERYVLFPGERNRICITPSFAARSVLVNGNQLSAAKNGQYQMEYTAKTCGEEVFSICVDGVHTWCRTFVQEEVGKLAENRCWFIVNHQQYEGRCPELRGAYLTYDNEEKHIFYNRTNDYNGGRERVGMGLLMAEFLL
;
A
#
# COMPACT_ATOMS: atom_id res chain seq x y z
N MET A 1 2.00 10.70 -10.21
CA MET A 1 3.17 11.56 -9.97
C MET A 1 4.44 10.74 -10.15
N ALA A 2 5.35 11.21 -11.00
CA ALA A 2 6.65 10.62 -11.26
C ALA A 2 7.72 11.66 -10.91
N LEU A 3 8.50 11.37 -9.86
CA LEU A 3 9.60 12.23 -9.42
C LEU A 3 10.89 11.75 -10.08
N GLN A 4 11.72 12.70 -10.51
CA GLN A 4 13.06 12.36 -10.95
C GLN A 4 13.87 11.79 -9.77
N MET A 5 14.69 10.77 -10.03
CA MET A 5 15.51 10.14 -8.98
C MET A 5 16.56 11.08 -8.40
N GLY A 6 17.02 12.07 -9.19
CA GLY A 6 17.95 13.10 -8.73
C GLY A 6 17.29 14.16 -7.83
N GLY A 7 15.97 14.17 -7.69
CA GLY A 7 15.23 15.15 -6.88
C GLY A 7 15.03 16.52 -7.54
N GLU A 8 15.77 16.84 -8.59
CA GLU A 8 15.64 18.08 -9.35
C GLU A 8 14.37 18.11 -10.22
N SER A 9 13.72 19.27 -10.26
CA SER A 9 12.58 19.55 -11.13
C SER A 9 13.04 19.85 -12.57
N PRO A 10 12.14 19.82 -13.58
CA PRO A 10 10.71 19.50 -13.51
C PRO A 10 10.45 17.99 -13.35
N HIS A 11 9.37 17.65 -12.66
CA HIS A 11 8.85 16.29 -12.55
C HIS A 11 7.65 16.08 -13.48
N PHE A 12 7.13 14.85 -13.57
CA PHE A 12 5.97 14.53 -14.40
C PHE A 12 4.74 14.12 -13.58
N GLY A 13 3.66 14.86 -13.78
CA GLY A 13 2.34 14.60 -13.25
C GLY A 13 1.49 13.85 -14.27
N MET A 14 0.62 12.98 -13.78
CA MET A 14 -0.51 12.44 -14.54
C MET A 14 -1.71 12.45 -13.62
N VAL A 15 -2.84 12.95 -14.10
CA VAL A 15 -4.11 12.95 -13.38
C VAL A 15 -5.23 12.48 -14.31
N LEU A 16 -6.11 11.64 -13.78
CA LEU A 16 -7.31 11.21 -14.51
C LEU A 16 -8.34 12.34 -14.48
N THR A 17 -8.88 12.69 -15.64
CA THR A 17 -9.88 13.74 -15.81
C THR A 17 -11.26 13.19 -16.14
N GLU A 18 -11.34 11.99 -16.73
CA GLU A 18 -12.58 11.26 -17.02
C GLU A 18 -12.35 9.75 -16.84
N GLY A 19 -13.40 9.02 -16.47
CA GLY A 19 -13.33 7.57 -16.25
C GLY A 19 -12.71 7.20 -14.89
N SER A 20 -12.27 5.95 -14.77
CA SER A 20 -11.68 5.43 -13.53
C SER A 20 -10.62 4.36 -13.79
N LEU A 21 -9.61 4.31 -12.92
CA LEU A 21 -8.59 3.27 -12.88
C LEU A 21 -8.70 2.51 -11.56
N GLU A 22 -8.60 1.19 -11.61
CA GLU A 22 -8.75 0.32 -10.43
C GLU A 22 -7.43 -0.31 -9.99
N ALA A 23 -6.56 -0.65 -10.95
CA ALA A 23 -5.31 -1.33 -10.67
C ALA A 23 -4.23 -0.98 -11.70
N TYR A 24 -3.04 -1.51 -11.48
CA TYR A 24 -2.00 -1.55 -12.50
C TYR A 24 -1.29 -2.91 -12.47
N SER A 25 -0.63 -3.25 -13.56
CA SER A 25 0.29 -4.38 -13.65
C SER A 25 1.63 -3.94 -14.20
N ILE A 26 2.61 -4.83 -14.07
CA ILE A 26 3.97 -4.60 -14.54
C ILE A 26 4.35 -5.73 -15.49
N LYS A 27 4.74 -5.37 -16.71
CA LYS A 27 5.39 -6.28 -17.64
C LYS A 27 6.90 -6.16 -17.47
N ARG A 28 7.54 -7.19 -16.92
CA ARG A 28 8.99 -7.22 -16.65
C ARG A 28 9.78 -7.75 -17.84
N ASP A 29 10.98 -7.20 -18.01
CA ASP A 29 12.04 -7.76 -18.84
C ASP A 29 13.01 -8.53 -17.95
N LEU A 30 12.97 -9.86 -18.02
CA LEU A 30 13.81 -10.73 -17.16
C LEU A 30 15.30 -10.57 -17.46
N ALA A 31 15.69 -10.16 -18.68
CA ALA A 31 17.09 -9.95 -19.02
C ALA A 31 17.71 -8.75 -18.28
N LYS A 32 16.88 -7.80 -17.83
CA LYS A 32 17.30 -6.62 -17.07
C LYS A 32 17.27 -6.82 -15.55
N GLY A 33 16.77 -7.96 -15.08
CA GLY A 33 16.74 -8.30 -13.65
C GLY A 33 16.04 -7.23 -12.80
N SER A 34 16.73 -6.74 -11.77
CA SER A 34 16.25 -5.69 -10.85
C SER A 34 16.55 -4.26 -11.32
N ASN A 35 17.29 -4.08 -12.42
CA ASN A 35 17.70 -2.77 -12.92
C ASN A 35 16.61 -2.06 -13.73
N ASP A 36 15.51 -2.76 -14.02
CA ASP A 36 14.35 -2.22 -14.71
C ASP A 36 13.08 -2.62 -13.95
N ARG A 37 12.27 -1.61 -13.63
CA ARG A 37 10.97 -1.84 -12.99
C ARG A 37 9.96 -2.40 -13.99
N GLY A 38 10.22 -2.30 -15.29
CA GLY A 38 9.36 -2.79 -16.37
C GLY A 38 8.32 -1.77 -16.83
N CYS A 39 7.46 -2.19 -17.75
CA CYS A 39 6.40 -1.34 -18.30
C CYS A 39 5.14 -1.42 -17.44
N PHE A 40 4.65 -0.27 -17.00
CA PHE A 40 3.38 -0.14 -16.29
C PHE A 40 2.21 -0.26 -17.26
N ILE A 41 1.20 -1.05 -16.89
CA ILE A 41 -0.08 -1.20 -17.59
C ILE A 41 -1.15 -0.74 -16.61
N LEU A 42 -1.91 0.30 -16.96
CA LEU A 42 -2.98 0.82 -16.12
C LEU A 42 -4.29 0.14 -16.49
N HIS A 43 -5.00 -0.37 -15.50
CA HIS A 43 -6.27 -1.08 -15.69
C HIS A 43 -7.44 -0.14 -15.38
N PRO A 44 -8.32 0.11 -16.37
CA PRO A 44 -9.62 0.71 -16.12
C PRO A 44 -10.38 -0.06 -15.04
N SER A 45 -11.26 0.64 -14.32
CA SER A 45 -12.21 -0.08 -13.46
C SER A 45 -13.11 -0.98 -14.30
N SER A 46 -13.55 -2.07 -13.67
CA SER A 46 -14.55 -2.97 -14.26
C SER A 46 -15.81 -2.21 -14.67
N MET A 47 -16.32 -2.50 -15.86
CA MET A 47 -17.49 -1.83 -16.44
C MET A 47 -18.28 -2.79 -17.32
N GLU A 48 -19.58 -2.57 -17.39
CA GLU A 48 -20.50 -3.21 -18.34
C GLU A 48 -20.88 -2.18 -19.40
N LEU A 49 -21.03 -2.64 -20.65
CA LEU A 49 -21.38 -1.80 -21.79
C LEU A 49 -22.59 -2.41 -22.48
N GLU A 50 -23.66 -1.63 -22.62
CA GLU A 50 -24.79 -2.00 -23.46
C GLU A 50 -24.45 -1.88 -24.96
N PRO A 51 -25.20 -2.53 -25.86
CA PRO A 51 -24.98 -2.40 -27.30
C PRO A 51 -25.01 -0.93 -27.78
N GLY A 52 -23.87 -0.45 -28.26
CA GLY A 52 -23.68 0.92 -28.73
C GLY A 52 -23.27 1.93 -27.65
N GLU A 53 -23.13 1.51 -26.40
CA GLU A 53 -22.60 2.35 -25.33
C GLU A 53 -21.08 2.52 -25.47
N THR A 54 -20.60 3.73 -25.20
CA THR A 54 -19.18 4.07 -25.17
C THR A 54 -18.79 4.59 -23.79
N LYS A 55 -17.59 4.27 -23.33
CA LYS A 55 -16.95 4.86 -22.14
C LYS A 55 -15.66 5.53 -22.55
N GLU A 56 -15.34 6.61 -21.86
CA GLU A 56 -14.11 7.37 -22.08
C GLU A 56 -13.24 7.33 -20.83
N ILE A 57 -11.94 7.32 -21.07
CA ILE A 57 -10.91 7.43 -20.03
C ILE A 57 -9.97 8.50 -20.53
N ASN A 58 -9.93 9.63 -19.82
CA ASN A 58 -9.13 10.78 -20.20
C ASN A 58 -8.17 11.10 -19.06
N TRP A 59 -6.94 11.50 -19.41
CA TRP A 59 -5.95 11.96 -18.45
C TRP A 59 -5.20 13.16 -18.99
N MET A 60 -4.61 13.93 -18.07
CA MET A 60 -3.68 15.00 -18.39
C MET A 60 -2.29 14.68 -17.85
N ILE A 61 -1.28 14.89 -18.68
CA ILE A 61 0.14 14.83 -18.30
C ILE A 61 0.70 16.25 -18.27
N PHE A 62 1.40 16.61 -17.20
CA PHE A 62 1.85 17.99 -16.96
C PHE A 62 3.15 18.03 -16.16
N PRO A 63 4.00 19.07 -16.32
CA PRO A 63 5.17 19.25 -15.46
C PRO A 63 4.78 19.79 -14.07
N HIS A 64 5.56 19.46 -13.05
CA HIS A 64 5.40 20.05 -11.72
C HIS A 64 6.74 20.16 -10.97
N GLU A 65 6.79 21.03 -9.95
CA GLU A 65 8.01 21.37 -9.20
C GLU A 65 8.24 20.50 -7.95
N GLY A 66 7.29 19.63 -7.62
CA GLY A 66 7.34 18.83 -6.40
C GLY A 66 6.00 18.26 -6.01
N LYS A 67 5.93 17.55 -4.87
CA LYS A 67 4.68 16.95 -4.37
C LYS A 67 3.60 18.00 -4.11
N ASP A 68 3.99 19.11 -3.49
CA ASP A 68 3.07 20.19 -3.13
C ASP A 68 2.52 20.89 -4.38
N ASP A 69 3.38 21.16 -5.36
CA ASP A 69 2.98 21.76 -6.63
C ASP A 69 2.07 20.81 -7.42
N PHE A 70 2.42 19.52 -7.51
CA PHE A 70 1.55 18.50 -8.09
C PHE A 70 0.15 18.55 -7.48
N GLN A 71 0.03 18.50 -6.16
CA GLN A 71 -1.26 18.53 -5.46
C GLN A 71 -2.06 19.81 -5.71
N LYS A 72 -1.39 20.98 -5.71
CA LYS A 72 -2.04 22.28 -5.99
C LYS A 72 -2.60 22.33 -7.41
N GLN A 73 -1.90 21.74 -8.38
CA GLN A 73 -2.33 21.74 -9.78
C GLN A 73 -3.53 20.82 -10.05
N LEU A 74 -3.72 19.72 -9.29
CA LEU A 74 -4.77 18.72 -9.59
C LEU A 74 -6.18 19.31 -9.69
N GLY A 75 -6.50 20.26 -8.81
CA GLY A 75 -7.79 20.94 -8.80
C GLY A 75 -8.08 21.78 -10.05
N ASN A 76 -7.05 22.14 -10.82
CA ASN A 76 -7.20 22.88 -12.08
C ASN A 76 -7.59 21.98 -13.25
N PHE A 77 -7.39 20.67 -13.13
CA PHE A 77 -7.60 19.71 -14.22
C PHE A 77 -8.86 18.87 -14.04
N CYS A 78 -9.22 18.54 -12.79
CA CYS A 78 -10.41 17.75 -12.51
C CYS A 78 -10.99 18.05 -11.12
N LYS A 79 -12.14 17.44 -10.84
CA LYS A 79 -12.75 17.38 -9.50
C LYS A 79 -11.96 16.45 -8.59
N TYR A 80 -10.72 16.84 -8.28
CA TYR A 80 -9.83 16.06 -7.45
C TYR A 80 -10.32 16.01 -6.00
N ILE A 81 -10.18 14.85 -5.37
CA ILE A 81 -10.46 14.65 -3.95
C ILE A 81 -9.18 14.14 -3.29
N LYS A 82 -8.62 14.95 -2.41
CA LYS A 82 -7.53 14.50 -1.55
C LYS A 82 -8.12 13.70 -0.39
N VAL A 83 -7.63 12.47 -0.21
CA VAL A 83 -8.03 11.59 0.89
C VAL A 83 -6.77 11.17 1.63
N GLU A 84 -6.74 11.41 2.94
CA GLU A 84 -5.60 11.10 3.79
C GLU A 84 -6.08 10.50 5.10
N ALA A 85 -5.46 9.39 5.53
CA ALA A 85 -5.58 8.91 6.90
C ALA A 85 -4.39 9.45 7.72
N GLU A 86 -4.59 9.73 9.01
CA GLU A 86 -3.48 10.09 9.91
C GLU A 86 -2.46 8.95 10.02
N ARG A 87 -2.96 7.72 10.06
CA ARG A 87 -2.17 6.49 10.07
C ARG A 87 -2.78 5.47 9.12
N TYR A 88 -1.93 4.72 8.45
CA TYR A 88 -2.35 3.67 7.51
C TYR A 88 -2.23 2.26 8.10
N VAL A 89 -1.49 2.10 9.20
CA VAL A 89 -1.38 0.86 9.97
C VAL A 89 -1.72 1.17 11.42
N LEU A 90 -2.60 0.37 12.01
CA LEU A 90 -3.14 0.56 13.36
C LEU A 90 -3.14 -0.74 14.15
N PHE A 91 -3.28 -0.63 15.47
CA PHE A 91 -3.57 -1.74 16.36
C PHE A 91 -5.03 -1.73 16.83
N PRO A 92 -5.60 -2.89 17.24
CA PRO A 92 -6.92 -2.96 17.83
C PRO A 92 -7.11 -1.96 18.99
N GLY A 93 -8.22 -1.22 18.96
CA GLY A 93 -8.56 -0.19 19.94
C GLY A 93 -8.02 1.20 19.63
N GLU A 94 -7.11 1.36 18.68
CA GLU A 94 -6.60 2.68 18.30
C GLU A 94 -7.64 3.51 17.55
N ARG A 95 -7.64 4.82 17.82
CA ARG A 95 -8.43 5.78 17.05
C ARG A 95 -7.64 6.26 15.84
N ASN A 96 -8.36 6.54 14.76
CA ASN A 96 -7.81 7.15 13.57
C ASN A 96 -8.78 8.16 12.98
N ARG A 97 -8.26 8.99 12.07
CA ARG A 97 -9.03 9.97 11.36
C ARG A 97 -8.69 9.94 9.87
N ILE A 98 -9.74 9.98 9.04
CA ILE A 98 -9.65 10.16 7.59
C ILE A 98 -10.14 11.57 7.25
N CYS A 99 -9.27 12.32 6.59
CA CYS A 99 -9.53 13.66 6.10
C CYS A 99 -9.82 13.61 4.59
N ILE A 100 -10.94 14.22 4.20
CA ILE A 100 -11.39 14.31 2.81
C ILE A 100 -11.45 15.79 2.43
N THR A 101 -10.66 16.18 1.44
CA THR A 101 -10.52 17.57 0.99
C THR A 101 -10.73 17.64 -0.53
N PRO A 102 -11.95 17.95 -0.98
CA PRO A 102 -12.25 18.19 -2.39
C PRO A 102 -11.57 19.48 -2.88
N SER A 103 -11.12 19.52 -4.12
CA SER A 103 -10.58 20.73 -4.76
C SER A 103 -11.66 21.73 -5.23
N PHE A 104 -12.92 21.44 -4.94
CA PHE A 104 -14.10 22.16 -5.39
C PHE A 104 -15.11 22.27 -4.23
N ALA A 105 -16.11 23.15 -4.37
CA ALA A 105 -17.19 23.27 -3.38
C ALA A 105 -18.11 22.04 -3.43
N ALA A 106 -17.90 21.10 -2.52
CA ALA A 106 -18.69 19.86 -2.42
C ALA A 106 -20.04 20.09 -1.72
N ARG A 107 -21.10 19.47 -2.24
CA ARG A 107 -22.46 19.51 -1.65
C ARG A 107 -22.77 18.28 -0.81
N SER A 108 -22.27 17.12 -1.21
CA SER A 108 -22.43 15.85 -0.50
C SER A 108 -21.09 15.11 -0.43
N VAL A 109 -20.78 14.60 0.76
CA VAL A 109 -19.60 13.77 1.03
C VAL A 109 -20.08 12.57 1.81
N LEU A 110 -19.92 11.39 1.23
CA LEU A 110 -20.34 10.11 1.78
C LEU A 110 -19.12 9.24 2.08
N VAL A 111 -19.11 8.58 3.24
CA VAL A 111 -18.16 7.50 3.55
C VAL A 111 -18.95 6.24 3.89
N ASN A 112 -18.72 5.17 3.13
CA ASN A 112 -19.47 3.92 3.20
C ASN A 112 -21.00 4.17 3.12
N GLY A 113 -21.41 5.11 2.27
CA GLY A 113 -22.81 5.52 2.10
C GLY A 113 -23.36 6.48 3.16
N ASN A 114 -22.61 6.78 4.23
CA ASN A 114 -23.05 7.68 5.30
C ASN A 114 -22.59 9.12 5.02
N GLN A 115 -23.51 10.07 5.14
CA GLN A 115 -23.23 11.49 4.94
C GLN A 115 -22.35 12.06 6.06
N LEU A 116 -21.27 12.74 5.65
CA LEU A 116 -20.43 13.54 6.53
C LEU A 116 -20.86 15.02 6.51
N SER A 117 -20.67 15.66 7.66
CA SER A 117 -20.80 17.11 7.82
C SER A 117 -19.42 17.75 7.73
N ALA A 118 -19.33 18.91 7.06
CA ALA A 118 -18.10 19.68 7.03
C ALA A 118 -17.76 20.19 8.45
N ALA A 119 -16.49 20.10 8.83
CA ALA A 119 -15.95 20.78 9.99
C ALA A 119 -15.93 22.31 9.77
N LYS A 120 -15.72 23.08 10.85
CA LYS A 120 -15.73 24.55 10.82
C LYS A 120 -14.73 25.17 9.82
N ASN A 121 -13.70 24.43 9.44
CA ASN A 121 -12.66 24.83 8.47
C ASN A 121 -12.98 24.40 7.01
N GLY A 122 -14.16 23.82 6.75
CA GLY A 122 -14.58 23.34 5.42
C GLY A 122 -14.03 21.96 5.03
N GLN A 123 -13.26 21.30 5.91
CA GLN A 123 -12.79 19.93 5.67
C GLN A 123 -13.79 18.88 6.15
N TYR A 124 -13.80 17.72 5.51
CA TYR A 124 -14.62 16.59 5.95
C TYR A 124 -13.74 15.59 6.68
N GLN A 125 -14.18 15.14 7.85
CA GLN A 125 -13.41 14.25 8.70
C GLN A 125 -14.30 13.11 9.19
N MET A 126 -13.76 11.90 9.16
CA MET A 126 -14.37 10.73 9.79
C MET A 126 -13.39 10.16 10.80
N GLU A 127 -13.86 10.01 12.04
CA GLU A 127 -13.13 9.31 13.08
C GLU A 127 -13.65 7.87 13.20
N TYR A 128 -12.76 6.94 13.46
CA TYR A 128 -13.12 5.56 13.76
C TYR A 128 -12.13 4.93 14.74
N THR A 129 -12.51 3.77 15.28
CA THR A 129 -11.65 2.94 16.13
C THR A 129 -11.39 1.63 15.41
N ALA A 130 -10.11 1.31 15.19
CA ALA A 130 -9.68 0.05 14.62
C ALA A 130 -10.09 -1.10 15.55
N LYS A 131 -10.71 -2.15 15.02
CA LYS A 131 -11.24 -3.25 15.86
C LYS A 131 -10.58 -4.58 15.57
N THR A 132 -10.71 -5.06 14.34
CA THR A 132 -10.32 -6.42 13.97
C THR A 132 -9.14 -6.36 13.03
N CYS A 133 -8.14 -7.22 13.24
CA CYS A 133 -7.00 -7.32 12.35
C CYS A 133 -7.43 -7.63 10.91
N GLY A 134 -6.81 -6.97 9.94
CA GLY A 134 -7.14 -7.08 8.53
C GLY A 134 -7.18 -5.73 7.81
N GLU A 135 -7.52 -5.77 6.53
CA GLU A 135 -7.74 -4.57 5.74
C GLU A 135 -9.09 -3.92 6.08
N GLU A 136 -9.09 -2.61 6.28
CA GLU A 136 -10.29 -1.79 6.34
C GLU A 136 -10.31 -0.84 5.13
N VAL A 137 -11.38 -0.90 4.35
CA VAL A 137 -11.56 -0.09 3.14
C VAL A 137 -12.74 0.85 3.34
N PHE A 138 -12.51 2.14 3.10
CA PHE A 138 -13.49 3.20 3.20
C PHE A 138 -13.83 3.71 1.80
N SER A 139 -15.03 3.41 1.32
CA SER A 139 -15.57 3.93 0.07
C SER A 139 -16.00 5.38 0.24
N ILE A 140 -15.50 6.27 -0.61
CA ILE A 140 -15.70 7.71 -0.51
C ILE A 140 -16.37 8.20 -1.79
N CYS A 141 -17.47 8.93 -1.65
CA CYS A 141 -18.15 9.59 -2.76
C CYS A 141 -18.33 11.06 -2.44
N VAL A 142 -17.86 11.94 -3.33
CA VAL A 142 -18.06 13.38 -3.24
C VAL A 142 -18.72 13.88 -4.52
N ASP A 143 -19.98 14.32 -4.42
CA ASP A 143 -20.77 14.78 -5.56
C ASP A 143 -20.69 13.85 -6.80
N GLY A 144 -20.70 12.53 -6.58
CA GLY A 144 -20.64 11.50 -7.63
C GLY A 144 -19.24 11.10 -8.07
N VAL A 145 -18.18 11.74 -7.57
CA VAL A 145 -16.80 11.30 -7.79
C VAL A 145 -16.43 10.27 -6.73
N HIS A 146 -16.03 9.08 -7.16
CA HIS A 146 -15.74 7.95 -6.30
C HIS A 146 -14.24 7.74 -6.12
N THR A 147 -13.82 7.48 -4.89
CA THR A 147 -12.46 7.07 -4.51
C THR A 147 -12.53 6.24 -3.23
N TRP A 148 -11.38 5.81 -2.70
CA TRP A 148 -11.33 5.04 -1.46
C TRP A 148 -10.09 5.33 -0.64
N CYS A 149 -10.16 5.03 0.66
CA CYS A 149 -9.02 4.98 1.56
C CYS A 149 -8.89 3.55 2.10
N ARG A 150 -7.66 3.06 2.25
CA ARG A 150 -7.40 1.76 2.90
C ARG A 150 -6.47 1.96 4.07
N THR A 151 -6.83 1.35 5.19
CA THR A 151 -5.96 1.20 6.36
C THR A 151 -5.85 -0.28 6.71
N PHE A 152 -4.84 -0.64 7.49
CA PHE A 152 -4.60 -2.02 7.91
C PHE A 152 -4.50 -2.09 9.43
N VAL A 153 -5.27 -3.00 10.02
CA VAL A 153 -5.21 -3.27 11.46
C VAL A 153 -4.35 -4.51 11.66
N GLN A 154 -3.26 -4.37 12.41
CA GLN A 154 -2.30 -5.42 12.69
C GLN A 154 -2.32 -5.77 14.18
N GLU A 155 -1.90 -6.98 14.53
CA GLU A 155 -1.62 -7.30 15.94
C GLU A 155 -0.56 -6.34 16.51
N GLU A 156 -0.68 -6.01 17.80
CA GLU A 156 0.28 -5.16 18.50
C GLU A 156 1.71 -5.67 18.29
N VAL A 157 2.65 -4.75 18.06
CA VAL A 157 3.99 -5.08 17.56
C VAL A 157 4.77 -6.02 18.50
N GLY A 158 4.65 -5.86 19.81
CA GLY A 158 5.28 -6.73 20.79
C GLY A 158 4.76 -8.16 20.69
N LYS A 159 3.45 -8.33 20.65
CA LYS A 159 2.82 -9.64 20.49
C LYS A 159 3.13 -10.29 19.13
N LEU A 160 3.16 -9.49 18.06
CA LEU A 160 3.55 -9.97 16.73
C LEU A 160 5.02 -10.43 16.71
N ALA A 161 5.92 -9.67 17.34
CA ALA A 161 7.33 -10.00 17.45
C ALA A 161 7.55 -11.28 18.26
N GLU A 162 6.85 -11.43 19.39
CA GLU A 162 6.85 -12.66 20.21
C GLU A 162 6.42 -13.87 19.39
N ASN A 163 5.25 -13.80 18.74
CA ASN A 163 4.72 -14.87 17.89
C ASN A 163 5.71 -15.24 16.78
N ARG A 164 6.37 -14.23 16.18
CA ARG A 164 7.37 -14.43 15.13
C ARG A 164 8.64 -15.11 15.66
N CYS A 165 9.14 -14.71 16.84
CA CYS A 165 10.31 -15.30 17.46
C CYS A 165 10.07 -16.77 17.82
N TRP A 166 8.91 -17.09 18.40
CA TRP A 166 8.51 -18.46 18.66
C TRP A 166 8.43 -19.29 17.39
N PHE A 167 7.87 -18.73 16.31
CA PHE A 167 7.84 -19.41 15.01
C PHE A 167 9.25 -19.72 14.49
N ILE A 168 10.20 -18.77 14.60
CA ILE A 168 11.58 -18.98 14.15
C ILE A 168 12.23 -20.14 14.90
N VAL A 169 12.14 -20.16 16.23
CA VAL A 169 12.75 -21.21 17.06
C VAL A 169 12.12 -22.58 16.74
N ASN A 170 10.79 -22.64 16.67
CA ASN A 170 10.07 -23.92 16.54
C ASN A 170 10.08 -24.50 15.11
N HIS A 171 10.23 -23.66 14.10
CA HIS A 171 10.04 -24.08 12.70
C HIS A 171 11.20 -23.76 11.78
N GLN A 172 12.08 -22.82 12.13
CA GLN A 172 13.12 -22.33 11.24
C GLN A 172 14.54 -22.62 11.72
N GLN A 173 14.73 -23.09 12.95
CA GLN A 173 16.02 -23.55 13.43
C GLN A 173 16.31 -24.97 12.92
N TYR A 174 17.42 -25.13 12.21
CA TYR A 174 17.77 -26.43 11.63
C TYR A 174 18.37 -27.37 12.68
N GLU A 175 17.66 -28.46 12.97
CA GLU A 175 18.08 -29.53 13.88
C GLU A 175 18.39 -30.85 13.15
N GLY A 176 18.53 -30.80 11.82
CA GLY A 176 18.75 -31.97 10.99
C GLY A 176 20.17 -32.55 11.06
N ARG A 177 20.46 -33.48 10.14
CA ARG A 177 21.69 -34.29 10.16
C ARG A 177 22.93 -33.59 9.58
N CYS A 178 22.77 -32.48 8.85
CA CYS A 178 23.89 -31.73 8.28
C CYS A 178 24.60 -30.91 9.37
N PRO A 179 25.82 -31.28 9.81
CA PRO A 179 26.46 -30.63 10.95
C PRO A 179 26.74 -29.14 10.71
N GLU A 180 27.04 -28.75 9.47
CA GLU A 180 27.38 -27.39 9.07
C GLU A 180 26.20 -26.41 9.16
N LEU A 181 24.97 -26.93 9.11
CA LEU A 181 23.75 -26.13 9.22
C LEU A 181 23.12 -26.18 10.61
N ARG A 182 23.67 -26.99 11.53
CA ARG A 182 23.05 -27.22 12.84
C ARG A 182 22.91 -25.90 13.61
N GLY A 183 21.68 -25.60 14.02
CA GLY A 183 21.33 -24.37 14.74
C GLY A 183 21.13 -23.14 13.85
N ALA A 184 21.39 -23.23 12.54
CA ALA A 184 21.15 -22.13 11.62
C ALA A 184 19.65 -21.86 11.48
N TYR A 185 19.29 -20.58 11.39
CA TYR A 185 17.95 -20.17 10.99
C TYR A 185 17.84 -20.17 9.47
N LEU A 186 16.96 -21.01 8.93
CA LEU A 186 16.81 -21.24 7.50
C LEU A 186 15.46 -20.71 6.98
N THR A 187 15.36 -20.59 5.66
CA THR A 187 14.10 -20.25 4.99
C THR A 187 13.04 -21.29 5.33
N TYR A 188 11.78 -20.85 5.42
CA TYR A 188 10.65 -21.74 5.68
C TYR A 188 9.64 -21.60 4.56
N ASP A 189 9.25 -22.74 4.01
CA ASP A 189 8.14 -22.82 3.08
C ASP A 189 6.84 -22.87 3.90
N ASN A 190 6.03 -21.81 3.82
CA ASN A 190 4.76 -21.74 4.56
C ASN A 190 3.65 -22.56 3.89
N GLU A 191 3.77 -22.90 2.60
CA GLU A 191 2.79 -23.70 1.87
C GLU A 191 3.02 -25.19 2.15
N GLU A 192 4.26 -25.66 1.99
CA GLU A 192 4.64 -27.06 2.24
C GLU A 192 5.00 -27.34 3.71
N LYS A 193 5.11 -26.29 4.54
CA LYS A 193 5.33 -26.34 5.99
C LYS A 193 6.63 -27.04 6.41
N HIS A 194 7.73 -26.74 5.72
CA HIS A 194 9.05 -27.25 6.08
C HIS A 194 10.17 -26.23 5.85
N ILE A 195 11.33 -26.52 6.44
CA ILE A 195 12.54 -25.76 6.19
C ILE A 195 13.00 -25.97 4.74
N PHE A 196 13.28 -24.88 4.04
CA PHE A 196 13.87 -24.89 2.71
C PHE A 196 15.32 -24.41 2.75
N TYR A 197 16.20 -25.12 2.05
CA TYR A 197 17.61 -24.76 1.90
C TYR A 197 18.08 -25.01 0.47
N ASN A 198 18.76 -24.02 -0.09
CA ASN A 198 19.54 -24.19 -1.31
C ASN A 198 20.89 -23.49 -1.17
N ARG A 199 21.97 -24.22 -1.48
CA ARG A 199 23.34 -23.66 -1.46
C ARG A 199 23.54 -22.56 -2.51
N THR A 200 22.81 -22.66 -3.62
CA THR A 200 22.81 -21.66 -4.69
C THR A 200 21.74 -20.60 -4.44
N ASN A 201 22.05 -19.35 -4.79
CA ASN A 201 21.17 -18.17 -4.64
C ASN A 201 20.94 -17.71 -3.19
N ASP A 202 19.88 -16.93 -3.00
CA ASP A 202 19.54 -16.24 -1.75
C ASP A 202 18.72 -17.11 -0.78
N TYR A 203 18.85 -18.43 -0.87
CA TYR A 203 18.18 -19.41 0.02
C TYR A 203 19.17 -20.22 0.89
N ASN A 204 20.40 -19.71 1.05
CA ASN A 204 21.41 -20.31 1.90
C ASN A 204 21.17 -19.96 3.39
N GLY A 205 21.90 -20.63 4.28
CA GLY A 205 21.78 -20.48 5.74
C GLY A 205 22.46 -19.25 6.36
N GLY A 206 22.93 -18.30 5.54
CA GLY A 206 23.58 -17.07 6.00
C GLY A 206 23.04 -15.83 5.27
N ARG A 207 23.89 -14.83 5.07
CA ARG A 207 23.53 -13.51 4.49
C ARG A 207 22.38 -12.88 5.27
N GLU A 208 21.28 -12.54 4.61
CA GLU A 208 20.12 -11.87 5.20
C GLU A 208 19.43 -12.68 6.30
N ARG A 209 19.60 -14.02 6.33
CA ARG A 209 19.08 -14.87 7.42
C ARG A 209 19.66 -14.50 8.79
N VAL A 210 20.81 -13.82 8.86
CA VAL A 210 21.36 -13.28 10.13
C VAL A 210 20.37 -12.37 10.85
N GLY A 211 19.46 -11.71 10.11
CA GLY A 211 18.41 -10.88 10.69
C GLY A 211 17.49 -11.62 11.66
N MET A 212 17.28 -12.94 11.48
CA MET A 212 16.54 -13.74 12.46
C MET A 212 17.30 -13.87 13.77
N GLY A 213 18.62 -14.04 13.75
CA GLY A 213 19.44 -14.07 14.96
C GLY A 213 19.47 -12.74 15.68
N LEU A 214 19.54 -11.63 14.94
CA LEU A 214 19.48 -10.28 15.50
C LEU A 214 18.12 -9.98 16.14
N LEU A 215 17.02 -10.38 15.49
CA LEU A 215 15.68 -10.26 16.05
C LEU A 215 15.54 -11.07 17.35
N MET A 216 16.02 -12.31 17.37
CA MET A 216 15.99 -13.14 18.59
C MET A 216 16.83 -12.54 19.72
N ALA A 217 18.00 -11.99 19.40
CA ALA A 217 18.85 -11.34 20.38
C ALA A 217 18.13 -10.13 21.01
N GLU A 218 17.52 -9.27 20.19
CA GLU A 218 16.75 -8.12 20.67
C GLU A 218 15.53 -8.54 21.50
N PHE A 219 14.82 -9.59 21.09
CA PHE A 219 13.63 -10.07 21.81
C PHE A 219 13.94 -10.66 23.19
N LEU A 220 15.15 -11.17 23.39
CA LEU A 220 15.58 -11.79 24.66
C LEU A 220 16.25 -10.81 25.63
N LEU A 221 16.52 -9.56 25.21
CA LEU A 221 17.05 -8.49 26.06
C LEU A 221 15.95 -7.86 26.91
#